data_AF-W1YLQ1-F1
#
_entry.id   AF-W1YLQ1-F1
#
_cell.length_a   1.000
_cell.length_b   1.000
_cell.length_c   1.000
_cell.angle_alpha   90.00
_cell.angle_beta   90.00
_cell.angle_gamma   90.00
#
_symmetry.space_group_name_H-M   'P 1'
#
loop_
_entity.id
_entity.type
_entity.pdbx_description
1 polymer ?
#
loop_
_entity_poly.entity_id
_entity_poly.type
_entity_poly.pdbx_seq_one_letter_code
_entity_poly.pdbx_strand_id
1 'polypeptide(L)'
;IAALKQFDVVRFAQKACSNIHILRLMREQGVKVDSVSLGEIERALAAGYNPQTHPDDIVFTADVIDQATLERVSELQIPVNAGSVDMLDQLGQV
;
A
#
# COMPACT_ATOMS: atom_id res chain seq x y z
N ILE A 1 -15.67 -5.59 9.30
CA ILE A 1 -15.39 -6.14 7.95
C ILE A 1 -16.59 -6.89 7.37
N ALA A 2 -17.28 -7.77 8.10
CA ALA A 2 -18.42 -8.56 7.59
C ALA A 2 -19.54 -7.76 6.88
N ALA A 3 -19.81 -6.52 7.32
CA ALA A 3 -20.78 -5.63 6.67
C ALA A 3 -20.37 -5.21 5.23
N LEU A 4 -19.08 -5.31 4.90
CA LEU A 4 -18.50 -4.95 3.60
C LEU A 4 -18.34 -6.18 2.68
N LYS A 5 -18.91 -7.34 3.04
CA LYS A 5 -18.73 -8.61 2.30
C LYS A 5 -19.19 -8.60 0.84
N GLN A 6 -19.96 -7.59 0.43
CA GLN A 6 -20.44 -7.43 -0.94
C GLN A 6 -19.35 -6.89 -1.89
N PHE A 7 -18.25 -6.36 -1.35
CA PHE A 7 -17.14 -5.84 -2.13
C PHE A 7 -16.07 -6.92 -2.29
N ASP A 8 -15.58 -7.10 -3.51
CA ASP A 8 -14.51 -8.06 -3.81
C ASP A 8 -13.22 -7.72 -3.08
N VAL A 9 -12.95 -6.42 -2.94
CA VAL A 9 -11.76 -5.90 -2.25
C VAL A 9 -12.18 -4.83 -1.26
N VAL A 10 -11.73 -4.99 -0.03
CA VAL A 10 -11.75 -3.93 0.99
C VAL A 10 -10.31 -3.51 1.23
N ARG A 11 -10.02 -2.21 1.10
CA ARG A 11 -8.71 -1.64 1.36
C ARG A 11 -8.78 -0.68 2.54
N PHE A 12 -7.94 -0.90 3.54
CA PHE A 12 -7.86 -0.06 4.73
C PHE A 12 -6.87 1.09 4.50
N ALA A 13 -7.33 2.33 4.72
CA ALA A 13 -6.48 3.50 4.67
C ALA A 13 -5.58 3.55 5.92
N GLN A 14 -4.31 3.17 5.77
CA GLN A 14 -3.42 2.97 6.90
C GLN A 14 -3.23 4.23 7.75
N LYS A 15 -3.24 5.43 7.13
CA LYS A 15 -3.13 6.72 7.82
C LYS A 15 -4.21 6.96 8.88
N ALA A 16 -5.37 6.28 8.78
CA ALA A 16 -6.44 6.41 9.77
C ALA A 16 -6.11 5.70 11.09
N CYS A 17 -5.32 4.63 11.05
CA CYS A 17 -4.81 3.94 12.24
C CYS A 17 -3.59 3.07 11.87
N SER A 18 -2.39 3.61 11.99
CA SER A 18 -1.16 2.91 11.60
C SER A 18 -0.65 1.91 12.66
N ASN A 19 -1.49 1.43 13.58
CA ASN A 19 -1.06 0.46 14.58
C ASN A 19 -0.82 -0.91 13.90
N ILE A 20 0.40 -1.43 14.01
CA ILE A 20 0.82 -2.69 13.36
C ILE A 20 -0.06 -3.89 13.72
N HIS A 21 -0.59 -3.95 14.94
CA HIS A 21 -1.48 -5.03 15.37
C HIS A 21 -2.86 -4.93 14.71
N ILE A 22 -3.36 -3.71 14.48
CA ILE A 22 -4.58 -3.49 13.71
C ILE A 22 -4.35 -3.91 12.25
N LEU A 23 -3.21 -3.57 11.66
CA LEU A 23 -2.87 -3.98 10.29
C LEU A 23 -2.81 -5.51 10.15
N ARG A 24 -2.26 -6.22 11.14
CA ARG A 24 -2.26 -7.70 11.20
C ARG A 24 -3.67 -8.25 11.24
N LEU A 25 -4.53 -7.72 12.10
CA LEU A 25 -5.94 -8.11 12.19
C LEU A 25 -6.69 -7.86 10.87
N MET A 26 -6.46 -6.73 10.21
CA MET A 26 -7.04 -6.43 8.89
C MET A 26 -6.61 -7.47 7.85
N ARG A 27 -5.31 -7.79 7.80
CA ARG A 27 -4.75 -8.78 6.88
C ARG A 27 -5.36 -10.17 7.08
N GLU A 28 -5.50 -10.59 8.33
CA GLU A 28 -6.12 -11.87 8.69
C GLU A 28 -7.58 -11.98 8.24
N GLN A 29 -8.26 -10.84 8.05
CA GLN A 29 -9.61 -10.75 7.50
C GLN A 29 -9.62 -10.56 5.98
N GLY A 30 -8.48 -10.68 5.30
CA GLY A 30 -8.34 -10.50 3.85
C GLY A 30 -8.40 -9.05 3.37
N VAL A 31 -8.39 -8.08 4.28
CA VAL A 31 -8.39 -6.65 3.95
C VAL A 31 -6.99 -6.26 3.46
N LYS A 32 -6.94 -5.54 2.34
CA LYS A 32 -5.72 -4.99 1.74
C LYS A 32 -5.40 -3.62 2.36
N VAL A 33 -4.24 -3.02 2.11
CA VAL A 33 -3.90 -1.70 2.66
C VAL A 33 -3.54 -0.67 1.60
N ASP A 34 -3.87 0.58 1.91
CA ASP A 34 -3.44 1.77 1.18
C ASP A 34 -2.39 2.50 2.04
N SER A 35 -1.22 2.74 1.43
CA SER A 35 -0.06 3.38 2.05
C SER A 35 0.23 4.70 1.37
N VAL A 36 0.49 5.76 2.13
CA VAL A 36 0.78 7.10 1.60
C VAL A 36 2.22 7.57 1.84
N SER A 37 3.08 6.71 2.42
CA SER A 37 4.51 7.00 2.62
C SER A 37 5.36 5.73 2.68
N LEU A 38 6.69 5.86 2.50
CA LEU A 38 7.63 4.74 2.72
C LEU A 38 7.48 4.08 4.09
N GLY A 39 7.39 4.90 5.15
CA GLY A 39 7.23 4.37 6.51
C GLY A 39 5.92 3.60 6.72
N GLU A 40 4.91 3.85 5.89
CA GLU A 40 3.69 3.07 5.88
C GLU A 40 3.83 1.74 5.11
N ILE A 41 4.55 1.74 3.98
CA ILE A 41 4.92 0.52 3.24
C ILE A 41 5.66 -0.44 4.17
N GLU A 42 6.73 0.03 4.82
CA GLU A 42 7.53 -0.81 5.72
C GLU A 42 6.71 -1.38 6.89
N ARG A 43 5.74 -0.61 7.38
CA ARG A 43 4.86 -1.06 8.46
C ARG A 43 3.87 -2.12 7.99
N ALA A 44 3.34 -2.00 6.78
CA ALA A 44 2.50 -3.03 6.17
C ALA A 44 3.30 -4.33 5.96
N LEU A 45 4.53 -4.24 5.46
CA LEU A 45 5.43 -5.40 5.34
C LEU A 45 5.68 -6.07 6.70
N ALA A 46 5.95 -5.28 7.75
CA ALA A 46 6.12 -5.78 9.11
C ALA A 46 4.82 -6.38 9.74
N ALA A 47 3.65 -5.97 9.24
CA ALA A 47 2.36 -6.56 9.56
C ALA A 47 2.09 -7.87 8.78
N GLY A 48 2.98 -8.24 7.85
CA GLY A 48 2.93 -9.50 7.11
C GLY A 48 2.18 -9.42 5.78
N TYR A 49 1.88 -8.22 5.27
CA TYR A 49 1.46 -8.04 3.88
C TYR A 49 2.61 -8.39 2.95
N ASN A 50 2.33 -9.03 1.81
CA ASN A 50 3.39 -9.46 0.90
C ASN A 50 3.02 -9.14 -0.57
N PRO A 51 3.50 -8.02 -1.13
CA PRO A 51 3.21 -7.64 -2.51
C PRO A 51 3.80 -8.61 -3.55
N GLN A 52 4.82 -9.40 -3.20
CA GLN A 52 5.40 -10.36 -4.16
C GLN A 52 4.50 -11.58 -4.39
N THR A 53 3.75 -12.01 -3.37
CA THR A 53 2.79 -13.13 -3.49
C THR A 53 1.38 -12.65 -3.77
N HIS A 54 1.04 -11.45 -3.30
CA HIS A 54 -0.26 -10.82 -3.44
C HIS A 54 -0.05 -9.34 -3.84
N PRO A 55 0.14 -9.04 -5.14
CA PRO A 55 0.51 -7.69 -5.63
C PRO A 55 -0.36 -6.55 -5.12
N ASP A 56 -1.63 -6.84 -4.88
CA ASP A 56 -2.66 -5.93 -4.43
C ASP A 56 -2.78 -5.82 -2.89
N ASP A 57 -1.95 -6.53 -2.12
CA ASP A 57 -1.87 -6.40 -0.65
C ASP A 57 -1.57 -4.96 -0.21
N ILE A 58 -0.67 -4.29 -0.92
CA ILE A 58 -0.25 -2.92 -0.66
C ILE A 58 -0.44 -2.14 -1.95
N VAL A 59 -1.08 -0.98 -1.87
CA VAL A 59 -1.08 0.02 -2.94
C VAL A 59 -0.52 1.31 -2.36
N PHE A 60 0.40 1.94 -3.08
CA PHE A 60 0.90 3.25 -2.72
C PHE A 60 0.05 4.34 -3.38
N THR A 61 -0.55 5.22 -2.59
CA THR A 61 -1.41 6.30 -3.07
C THR A 61 -0.90 7.64 -2.54
N ALA A 62 -0.44 8.52 -3.44
CA ALA A 62 0.05 9.84 -3.08
C ALA A 62 0.03 10.80 -4.27
N ASP A 63 0.17 12.11 -4.01
CA ASP A 63 0.36 13.13 -5.05
C ASP A 63 1.84 13.44 -5.31
N VAL A 64 2.73 12.99 -4.41
CA VAL A 64 4.18 13.17 -4.47
C VAL A 64 4.86 11.87 -4.04
N ILE A 65 5.93 11.49 -4.73
CA ILE A 65 6.80 10.36 -4.37
C ILE A 65 8.25 10.86 -4.25
N ASP A 66 8.86 10.63 -3.10
CA ASP A 66 10.29 10.89 -2.93
C ASP A 66 11.12 9.73 -3.51
N GLN A 67 12.40 9.97 -3.70
CA GLN A 67 13.31 9.02 -4.35
C GLN A 67 13.37 7.67 -3.60
N ALA A 68 13.43 7.69 -2.26
CA ALA A 68 13.51 6.48 -1.46
C ALA A 68 12.22 5.64 -1.56
N THR A 69 11.06 6.30 -1.58
CA THR A 69 9.77 5.64 -1.78
C THR A 69 9.67 5.09 -3.20
N LEU A 70 10.11 5.84 -4.22
CA LEU A 70 10.12 5.44 -5.62
C LEU A 70 10.94 4.16 -5.85
N GLU A 71 12.16 4.12 -5.33
CA GLU A 71 13.02 2.94 -5.37
C GLU A 71 12.35 1.74 -4.70
N ARG A 72 11.72 1.96 -3.56
CA ARG A 72 11.08 0.89 -2.81
C ARG A 72 9.83 0.32 -3.49
N VAL A 73 8.98 1.18 -4.07
CA VAL A 73 7.80 0.71 -4.81
C VAL A 73 8.21 -0.03 -6.09
N SER A 74 9.27 0.41 -6.78
CA SER A 74 9.81 -0.30 -7.95
C SER A 74 10.41 -1.65 -7.53
N GLU A 75 11.26 -1.68 -6.49
CA GLU A 75 11.88 -2.92 -5.98
C GLU A 75 10.84 -3.99 -5.61
N LEU A 76 9.79 -3.58 -4.90
CA LEU A 76 8.74 -4.48 -4.42
C LEU A 76 7.60 -4.69 -5.43
N GLN A 77 7.66 -4.02 -6.59
CA GLN A 77 6.60 -4.00 -7.60
C GLN A 77 5.23 -3.64 -7.00
N ILE A 78 5.22 -2.69 -6.06
CA ILE A 78 3.99 -2.20 -5.42
C ILE A 78 3.23 -1.33 -6.42
N PRO A 79 1.94 -1.61 -6.69
CA PRO A 79 1.13 -0.76 -7.53
C PRO A 79 1.03 0.66 -6.98
N VAL A 80 1.22 1.64 -7.85
CA VAL A 80 1.15 3.07 -7.50
C VAL A 80 -0.11 3.68 -8.11
N ASN A 81 -0.96 4.24 -7.25
CA ASN A 81 -2.02 5.16 -7.64
C ASN A 81 -1.43 6.59 -7.67
N ALA A 82 -0.93 6.99 -8.84
CA ALA A 82 -0.23 8.26 -9.03
C ALA A 82 -1.23 9.44 -9.05
N GLY A 83 -1.05 10.39 -8.13
CA GLY A 83 -1.88 11.59 -8.02
C GLY A 83 -1.42 12.78 -8.88
N SER A 84 -0.26 12.68 -9.53
CA SER A 84 0.31 13.75 -10.37
C SER A 84 1.01 13.23 -11.62
N VAL A 85 1.14 14.09 -12.63
CA VAL A 85 1.89 13.78 -13.88
C VAL A 85 3.38 13.61 -13.59
N ASP A 86 3.94 14.43 -12.69
CA ASP A 86 5.34 14.33 -12.28
C ASP A 86 5.66 12.94 -11.72
N MET A 87 4.75 12.35 -10.93
CA MET A 87 4.90 10.98 -10.45
C MET A 87 4.91 9.95 -11.59
N LEU A 88 4.09 10.13 -12.63
CA LEU A 88 4.12 9.24 -13.80
C LEU A 88 5.45 9.32 -14.53
N ASP A 89 6.01 10.52 -14.68
CA ASP A 89 7.33 10.73 -15.28
C ASP A 89 8.43 10.09 -14.43
N GLN A 90 8.38 10.23 -13.10
CA GLN A 90 9.31 9.58 -12.17
C GLN A 90 9.21 8.04 -12.24
N LEU A 91 8.00 7.50 -12.27
CA LEU A 91 7.76 6.05 -12.37
C LEU A 91 8.20 5.49 -13.72
N GLY A 92 8.07 6.25 -14.81
CA GLY A 92 8.51 5.83 -16.15
C GLY A 92 10.02 5.74 -16.32
N GLN A 93 10.81 6.24 -15.36
CA GLN A 93 12.26 6.17 -15.37
C GLN A 93 12.84 4.97 -14.59
N VAL A 94 12.01 4.23 -13.84
CA VAL A 94 12.42 3.14 -12.95
C VAL A 94 11.76 1.80 -13.27
#